data_AF-A0A7W4VN87-F1
#
_entry.id   AF-A0A7W4VN87-F1
#
_cell.length_a   1.000
_cell.length_b   1.000
_cell.length_c   1.000
_cell.angle_alpha   90.00
_cell.angle_beta   90.00
_cell.angle_gamma   90.00
#
_symmetry.space_group_name_H-M   'P 1'
#
loop_
_entity.id
_entity.type
_entity.pdbx_description
1 polymer ?
#
loop_
_entity_poly.entity_id
_entity_poly.type
_entity_poly.pdbx_seq_one_letter_code
_entity_poly.pdbx_strand_id
1 'polypeptide(L)'
;MSEAPTTLQTADIMEILELLPHRYPFLLVDKIIEIDGDNSCIGIKNVTFNEPQFTGHFPSRPIFPGVFLIEAMAQTAGAICVKAKMAEQAKPKQVFFMTIDKVKFRKPVEPGDRVEFHMRKLNNRRNMWWYKGEAKVDGVLVCEAEVSAMLVND
;
A
#
# COMPACT_ATOMS: atom_id res chain seq x y z
N MET A 1 -24.79 -24.12 7.01
CA MET A 1 -24.69 -23.37 5.74
C MET A 1 -23.20 -23.21 5.46
N SER A 2 -22.67 -23.89 4.45
CA SER A 2 -21.26 -23.69 4.06
C SER A 2 -21.16 -22.32 3.39
N GLU A 3 -20.39 -21.41 3.96
CA GLU A 3 -20.03 -20.17 3.28
C GLU A 3 -19.38 -20.53 1.93
N ALA A 4 -19.90 -19.95 0.85
CA ALA A 4 -19.29 -20.10 -0.47
C ALA A 4 -17.86 -19.53 -0.41
N PRO A 5 -16.88 -20.11 -1.12
CA PRO A 5 -15.51 -19.62 -1.09
C PRO A 5 -15.47 -18.17 -1.58
N THR A 6 -15.18 -17.24 -0.67
CA THR A 6 -14.96 -15.83 -1.00
C THR A 6 -13.74 -15.75 -1.91
N THR A 7 -13.95 -15.51 -3.20
CA THR A 7 -12.86 -15.33 -4.16
C THR A 7 -12.25 -13.95 -3.92
N LEU A 8 -11.05 -13.91 -3.34
CA LEU A 8 -10.34 -12.65 -3.11
C LEU A 8 -9.95 -12.01 -4.44
N GLN A 9 -10.11 -10.70 -4.53
CA GLN A 9 -9.81 -9.95 -5.75
C GLN A 9 -8.31 -9.62 -5.86
N THR A 10 -7.89 -9.25 -7.06
CA THR A 10 -6.54 -8.73 -7.35
C THR A 10 -6.66 -7.40 -8.10
N ALA A 11 -5.58 -6.62 -8.12
CA ALA A 11 -5.40 -5.47 -8.99
C ALA A 11 -3.98 -5.48 -9.57
N ASP A 12 -3.86 -5.48 -10.89
CA ASP A 12 -2.57 -5.34 -11.58
C ASP A 12 -2.19 -3.85 -11.75
N ILE A 13 -1.07 -3.59 -12.41
CA ILE A 13 -0.58 -2.22 -12.59
C ILE A 13 -1.55 -1.34 -13.38
N MET A 14 -2.28 -1.88 -14.35
CA MET A 14 -3.23 -1.09 -15.15
C MET A 14 -4.40 -0.66 -14.29
N GLU A 15 -4.95 -1.58 -13.49
CA GLU A 15 -6.01 -1.24 -12.55
C GLU A 15 -5.50 -0.26 -11.46
N ILE A 16 -4.29 -0.46 -10.92
CA ILE A 16 -3.70 0.46 -9.94
C ILE A 16 -3.57 1.88 -10.52
N LEU A 17 -3.22 2.03 -11.80
CA LEU A 17 -3.13 3.34 -12.46
C LEU A 17 -4.50 4.05 -12.61
N GLU A 18 -5.60 3.30 -12.64
CA GLU A 18 -6.97 3.83 -12.62
C GLU A 18 -7.44 4.21 -11.20
N LEU A 19 -7.00 3.45 -10.20
CA LEU A 19 -7.35 3.62 -8.80
C LEU A 19 -6.56 4.74 -8.13
N LEU A 20 -5.28 4.89 -8.46
CA LEU A 20 -4.37 5.84 -7.84
C LEU A 20 -3.97 6.99 -8.79
N PRO A 21 -3.88 8.23 -8.28
CA PRO A 21 -3.36 9.35 -9.07
C PRO A 21 -1.83 9.34 -9.19
N HIS A 22 -1.12 8.57 -8.34
CA HIS A 22 0.33 8.51 -8.30
C HIS A 22 0.91 8.02 -9.63
N ARG A 23 2.02 8.62 -10.04
CA ARG A 23 2.78 8.27 -11.25
C ARG A 23 4.27 8.25 -10.93
N TYR A 24 5.09 7.78 -11.85
CA TYR A 24 6.55 7.79 -11.70
C TYR A 24 7.06 9.20 -11.32
N PRO A 25 8.01 9.32 -10.37
CA PRO A 25 8.69 8.24 -9.62
C PRO A 25 8.03 7.89 -8.28
N PHE A 26 6.77 8.23 -8.07
CA PHE A 26 6.09 8.16 -6.77
C PHE A 26 4.92 7.16 -6.71
N LEU A 27 4.73 6.33 -7.74
CA LEU A 27 3.88 5.14 -7.64
C LEU A 27 4.75 3.97 -7.15
N LEU A 28 4.48 3.48 -5.95
CA LEU A 28 5.35 2.56 -5.20
C LEU A 28 4.70 1.18 -4.93
N VAL A 29 3.66 0.83 -5.70
CA VAL A 29 2.97 -0.47 -5.63
C VAL A 29 2.78 -1.00 -7.05
N ASP A 30 3.22 -2.22 -7.28
CA ASP A 30 3.22 -2.86 -8.61
C ASP A 30 1.99 -3.74 -8.84
N LYS A 31 1.45 -4.33 -7.76
CA LYS A 31 0.30 -5.24 -7.76
C LYS A 31 -0.35 -5.27 -6.39
N ILE A 32 -1.65 -5.53 -6.31
CA ILE A 32 -2.36 -5.84 -5.07
C ILE A 32 -3.04 -7.20 -5.21
N ILE A 33 -2.88 -8.06 -4.21
CA ILE A 33 -3.49 -9.38 -4.15
C ILE A 33 -4.31 -9.53 -2.86
N GLU A 34 -5.09 -10.61 -2.78
CA GLU A 34 -5.86 -10.97 -1.58
C GLU A 34 -6.79 -9.84 -1.10
N ILE A 35 -7.39 -9.10 -2.03
CA ILE A 35 -8.29 -7.97 -1.71
C ILE A 35 -9.62 -8.54 -1.20
N ASP A 36 -9.92 -8.23 0.06
CA ASP A 36 -11.22 -8.43 0.70
C ASP A 36 -11.89 -7.06 0.90
N GLY A 37 -12.59 -6.58 -0.13
CA GLY A 37 -13.24 -5.26 -0.13
C GLY A 37 -12.29 -4.14 0.31
N ASP A 38 -12.68 -3.38 1.34
CA ASP A 38 -11.82 -2.42 2.05
C ASP A 38 -11.36 -2.94 3.44
N ASN A 39 -11.45 -4.25 3.69
CA ASN A 39 -11.05 -4.84 4.99
C ASN A 39 -9.57 -5.17 5.03
N SER A 40 -9.04 -5.80 3.98
CA SER A 40 -7.63 -6.19 3.91
C SER A 40 -7.15 -6.42 2.48
N CYS A 41 -5.84 -6.34 2.29
CA CYS A 41 -5.16 -6.77 1.07
C CYS A 41 -3.65 -6.94 1.30
N ILE A 42 -2.94 -7.43 0.29
CA ILE A 42 -1.48 -7.45 0.25
C ILE A 42 -1.00 -6.67 -0.96
N GLY A 43 -0.35 -5.53 -0.74
CA GLY A 43 0.35 -4.78 -1.79
C GLY A 43 1.72 -5.39 -2.08
N ILE A 44 2.16 -5.35 -3.33
CA ILE A 44 3.44 -5.89 -3.78
C ILE A 44 4.28 -4.76 -4.36
N LYS A 45 5.53 -4.66 -3.91
CA LYS A 45 6.57 -3.82 -4.54
C LYS A 45 7.83 -4.65 -4.74
N ASN A 46 8.26 -4.78 -6.00
CA ASN A 46 9.56 -5.31 -6.34
C ASN A 46 10.59 -4.19 -6.23
N VAL A 47 11.64 -4.41 -5.45
CA VAL A 47 12.72 -3.44 -5.27
C VAL A 47 13.86 -3.79 -6.20
N THR A 48 14.24 -2.87 -7.08
CA THR A 48 15.32 -3.07 -8.05
C THR A 48 16.32 -1.93 -7.98
N PHE A 49 17.60 -2.21 -8.22
CA PHE A 49 18.63 -1.18 -8.20
C PHE A 49 18.37 -0.07 -9.25
N ASN A 50 17.61 -0.39 -10.30
CA ASN A 50 17.23 0.54 -11.36
C ASN A 50 16.07 1.49 -10.96
N GLU A 51 16.11 2.03 -9.75
CA GLU A 51 15.13 3.00 -9.24
C GLU A 51 15.82 4.31 -8.83
N PRO A 52 15.18 5.48 -9.05
CA PRO A 52 15.84 6.78 -8.93
C PRO A 52 16.38 7.07 -7.53
N GLN A 53 15.72 6.61 -6.47
CA GLN A 53 16.15 6.84 -5.09
C GLN A 53 17.52 6.22 -4.76
N PHE A 54 17.94 5.15 -5.46
CA PHE A 54 19.23 4.51 -5.21
C PHE A 54 20.43 5.31 -5.72
N THR A 55 20.20 6.35 -6.53
CA THR A 55 21.25 7.32 -6.88
C THR A 55 21.73 8.13 -5.67
N GLY A 56 20.89 8.26 -4.65
CA GLY A 56 21.17 9.07 -3.46
C GLY A 56 21.03 8.36 -2.12
N HIS A 57 20.41 7.17 -2.04
CA HIS A 57 20.11 6.50 -0.77
C HIS A 57 20.56 5.03 -0.75
N PHE A 58 21.85 4.74 -0.57
CA PHE A 58 22.99 5.66 -0.59
C PHE A 58 23.96 5.24 -1.71
N PRO A 59 24.81 6.15 -2.24
CA PRO A 59 25.62 5.88 -3.43
C PRO A 59 26.47 4.60 -3.39
N SER A 60 26.94 4.18 -2.21
CA SER A 60 27.74 2.95 -2.01
C SER A 60 26.99 1.81 -1.31
N ARG A 61 25.74 2.05 -0.90
CA ARG A 61 24.91 1.09 -0.16
C ARG A 61 23.43 1.36 -0.46
N PRO A 62 22.86 0.76 -1.51
CA PRO A 62 21.48 1.00 -1.89
C PRO A 62 20.53 0.41 -0.84
N ILE A 63 19.82 1.28 -0.13
CA ILE A 63 18.82 0.90 0.87
C ILE A 63 17.50 1.56 0.48
N PHE A 64 16.42 0.81 0.38
CA PHE A 64 15.12 1.38 0.07
C PHE A 64 14.68 2.31 1.21
N PRO A 65 14.34 3.58 0.95
CA PRO A 65 14.00 4.52 2.01
C PRO A 65 12.83 4.01 2.86
N GLY A 66 12.98 4.00 4.19
CA GLY A 66 11.92 3.51 5.09
C GLY A 66 10.60 4.26 4.92
N VAL A 67 10.65 5.57 4.65
CA VAL A 67 9.46 6.39 4.36
C VAL A 67 8.71 5.93 3.10
N PHE A 68 9.39 5.33 2.12
CA PHE A 68 8.75 4.76 0.94
C PHE A 68 8.00 3.47 1.24
N LEU A 69 8.40 2.73 2.29
CA LEU A 69 7.60 1.59 2.78
C LEU A 69 6.27 2.08 3.36
N ILE A 70 6.28 3.20 4.11
CA ILE A 70 5.06 3.80 4.66
C ILE A 70 4.16 4.34 3.53
N GLU A 71 4.76 5.03 2.57
CA GLU A 71 4.04 5.53 1.39
C GLU A 71 3.39 4.39 0.60
N ALA A 72 4.12 3.30 0.35
CA ALA A 72 3.57 2.13 -0.34
C ALA A 72 2.45 1.44 0.46
N MET A 73 2.52 1.40 1.80
CA MET A 73 1.39 0.97 2.65
C MET A 73 0.16 1.87 2.45
N ALA A 74 0.36 3.20 2.42
CA ALA A 74 -0.72 4.17 2.21
C ALA A 74 -1.35 4.03 0.82
N GLN A 75 -0.54 3.86 -0.23
CA GLN A 75 -1.01 3.63 -1.60
C GLN A 75 -1.79 2.32 -1.73
N THR A 76 -1.29 1.25 -1.11
CA THR A 76 -1.96 -0.06 -1.07
C THR A 76 -3.35 0.05 -0.43
N ALA A 77 -3.43 0.64 0.77
CA ALA A 77 -4.70 0.83 1.47
C ALA A 77 -5.64 1.80 0.73
N GLY A 78 -5.10 2.89 0.19
CA GLY A 78 -5.85 3.88 -0.58
C GLY A 78 -6.48 3.26 -1.84
N ALA A 79 -5.73 2.44 -2.57
CA ALA A 79 -6.21 1.79 -3.78
C ALA A 79 -7.44 0.91 -3.51
N ILE A 80 -7.42 0.09 -2.46
CA ILE A 80 -8.59 -0.75 -2.12
C ILE A 80 -9.78 0.07 -1.61
N CYS A 81 -9.54 1.19 -0.91
CA CYS A 81 -10.60 2.12 -0.53
C CYS A 81 -11.28 2.74 -1.77
N VAL A 82 -10.48 3.19 -2.75
CA VAL A 82 -11.00 3.72 -4.01
C VAL A 82 -11.75 2.64 -4.79
N LYS A 83 -11.21 1.42 -4.88
CA LYS A 83 -11.85 0.29 -5.56
C LYS A 83 -13.21 -0.04 -4.94
N ALA A 84 -13.29 -0.11 -3.62
CA ALA A 84 -14.56 -0.32 -2.91
C ALA A 84 -15.56 0.80 -3.19
N LYS A 85 -15.12 2.07 -3.18
CA LYS A 85 -16.00 3.21 -3.50
C LYS A 85 -16.41 3.31 -4.96
N MET A 86 -15.59 2.85 -5.89
CA MET A 86 -15.97 2.73 -7.30
C MET A 86 -17.08 1.70 -7.50
N ALA A 87 -17.05 0.58 -6.77
CA ALA A 87 -18.13 -0.41 -6.78
C ALA A 87 -19.46 0.17 -6.25
N GLU A 88 -19.39 1.18 -5.37
CA GLU A 88 -20.54 1.97 -4.89
C GLU A 88 -20.89 3.17 -5.81
N GLN A 89 -20.28 3.30 -6.99
CA GLN A 89 -20.44 4.44 -7.91
C GLN A 89 -20.06 5.82 -7.30
N ALA A 90 -19.19 5.82 -6.29
CA ALA A 90 -18.82 6.99 -5.50
C ALA A 90 -17.30 7.23 -5.55
N LYS A 91 -16.69 7.24 -6.75
CA LYS A 91 -15.24 7.40 -6.90
C LYS A 91 -14.77 8.71 -6.25
N PRO A 92 -13.88 8.67 -5.24
CA PRO A 92 -13.33 9.88 -4.63
C PRO A 92 -12.42 10.61 -5.62
N LYS A 93 -12.38 11.94 -5.53
CA LYS A 93 -11.48 12.75 -6.36
C LYS A 93 -10.05 12.68 -5.87
N GLN A 94 -9.86 12.68 -4.54
CA GLN A 94 -8.55 12.72 -3.91
C GLN A 94 -8.52 11.84 -2.67
N VAL A 95 -7.33 11.34 -2.33
CA VAL A 95 -7.03 10.63 -1.10
C VAL A 95 -5.92 11.38 -0.40
N PHE A 96 -6.18 11.90 0.80
CA PHE A 96 -5.18 12.59 1.59
C PHE A 96 -4.68 11.72 2.71
N PHE A 97 -3.36 11.65 2.83
CA PHE A 97 -2.71 10.97 3.93
C PHE A 97 -2.73 11.85 5.18
N MET A 98 -3.20 11.31 6.32
CA MET A 98 -3.52 12.12 7.50
C MET A 98 -2.62 11.86 8.71
N THR A 99 -2.52 10.59 9.13
CA THR A 99 -1.72 10.21 10.30
C THR A 99 -0.86 9.00 10.00
N ILE A 100 0.30 8.98 10.65
CA ILE A 100 1.26 7.90 10.63
C ILE A 100 1.66 7.68 12.09
N ASP A 101 1.30 6.51 12.63
CA ASP A 101 1.50 6.18 14.04
C ASP A 101 2.18 4.82 14.18
N LYS A 102 2.81 4.60 15.35
CA LYS A 102 3.43 3.32 15.75
C LYS A 102 4.39 2.72 14.71
N VAL A 103 5.08 3.57 13.94
CA VAL A 103 6.06 3.13 12.94
C VAL A 103 7.24 2.45 13.61
N LYS A 104 7.64 1.29 13.10
CA LYS A 104 8.92 0.66 13.44
C LYS A 104 9.58 0.09 12.20
N PHE A 105 10.80 0.53 11.92
CA PHE A 105 11.70 -0.08 10.94
C PHE A 105 12.57 -1.13 11.64
N ARG A 106 12.54 -2.36 11.15
CA ARG A 106 13.17 -3.52 11.82
C ARG A 106 14.39 -4.04 11.05
N LYS A 107 14.32 -4.04 9.72
CA LYS A 107 15.39 -4.49 8.82
C LYS A 107 15.44 -3.59 7.58
N PRO A 108 16.62 -3.38 6.99
CA PRO A 108 16.71 -2.71 5.69
C PRO A 108 16.03 -3.57 4.61
N VAL A 109 15.55 -2.88 3.58
CA VAL A 109 15.08 -3.48 2.32
C VAL A 109 16.06 -3.03 1.24
N GLU A 110 16.47 -3.94 0.37
CA GLU A 110 17.57 -3.75 -0.59
C GLU A 110 17.14 -4.20 -2.00
N PRO A 111 17.87 -3.80 -3.07
CA PRO A 111 17.63 -4.32 -4.41
C PRO A 111 17.61 -5.84 -4.46
N GLY A 112 16.57 -6.40 -5.10
CA GLY A 112 16.31 -7.83 -5.18
C GLY A 112 15.14 -8.27 -4.28
N ASP A 113 14.81 -7.50 -3.25
CA ASP A 113 13.69 -7.82 -2.37
C ASP A 113 12.34 -7.64 -3.08
N ARG A 114 11.41 -8.55 -2.77
CA ARG A 114 9.98 -8.34 -3.01
C ARG A 114 9.30 -8.04 -1.68
N VAL A 115 8.84 -6.81 -1.53
CA VAL A 115 8.13 -6.36 -0.33
C VAL A 115 6.64 -6.64 -0.47
N GLU A 116 6.07 -7.28 0.53
CA GLU A 116 4.64 -7.49 0.70
C GLU A 116 4.10 -6.59 1.80
N PHE A 117 3.14 -5.73 1.48
CA PHE A 117 2.46 -4.83 2.41
C PHE A 117 1.13 -5.44 2.83
N HIS A 118 1.13 -6.17 3.95
CA HIS A 118 -0.04 -6.78 4.54
C HIS A 118 -0.86 -5.71 5.26
N MET A 119 -1.97 -5.29 4.65
CA MET A 119 -2.81 -4.22 5.15
C MET A 119 -4.10 -4.78 5.75
N ARG A 120 -4.46 -4.32 6.96
CA ARG A 120 -5.72 -4.66 7.63
C ARG A 120 -6.38 -3.42 8.19
N LYS A 121 -7.65 -3.19 7.84
CA LYS A 121 -8.46 -2.09 8.35
C LYS A 121 -8.60 -2.23 9.86
N LEU A 122 -8.31 -1.14 10.55
CA LEU A 122 -8.53 -0.99 11.99
C LEU A 122 -9.89 -0.35 12.26
N ASN A 123 -10.22 0.70 11.50
CA ASN A 123 -11.44 1.45 11.68
C ASN A 123 -11.82 2.22 10.40
N ASN A 124 -13.10 2.54 10.27
CA ASN A 124 -13.60 3.53 9.32
C ASN A 124 -14.59 4.45 10.04
N ARG A 125 -14.45 5.76 9.81
CA ARG A 125 -15.40 6.76 10.32
C ARG A 125 -15.61 7.83 9.27
N ARG A 126 -16.86 7.96 8.80
CA ARG A 126 -17.23 8.89 7.72
C ARG A 126 -16.35 8.64 6.49
N ASN A 127 -15.58 9.63 6.08
CA ASN A 127 -14.66 9.58 4.95
C ASN A 127 -13.19 9.35 5.37
N MET A 128 -12.96 8.78 6.56
CA MET A 128 -11.62 8.48 7.07
C MET A 128 -11.45 6.98 7.34
N TRP A 129 -10.31 6.44 6.93
CA TRP A 129 -9.93 5.04 7.13
C TRP A 129 -8.60 4.95 7.87
N TRP A 130 -8.50 3.96 8.75
CA TRP A 130 -7.27 3.58 9.45
C TRP A 130 -6.91 2.14 9.14
N TYR A 131 -5.65 1.90 8.84
CA TYR A 131 -5.10 0.57 8.57
C TYR A 131 -3.88 0.31 9.43
N LYS A 132 -3.70 -0.95 9.84
CA LYS A 132 -2.40 -1.48 10.26
C LYS A 132 -1.73 -2.09 9.05
N GLY A 133 -0.48 -1.71 8.80
CA GLY A 133 0.37 -2.28 7.77
C GLY A 133 1.55 -3.03 8.35
N GLU A 134 1.86 -4.19 7.77
CA GLU A 134 3.08 -4.96 8.01
C GLU A 134 3.78 -5.18 6.66
N ALA A 135 4.96 -4.61 6.49
CA ALA A 135 5.82 -4.89 5.33
C ALA A 135 6.69 -6.10 5.64
N LYS A 136 6.68 -7.09 4.74
CA LYS A 136 7.44 -8.34 4.85
C LYS A 136 8.29 -8.58 3.62
N VAL A 137 9.47 -9.17 3.81
CA VAL A 137 10.31 -9.74 2.75
C VAL A 137 10.56 -11.19 3.13
N ASP A 138 10.24 -12.13 2.25
CA ASP A 138 10.31 -13.58 2.50
C ASP A 138 9.63 -13.99 3.83
N GLY A 139 8.46 -13.41 4.11
CA GLY A 139 7.70 -13.63 5.35
C GLY A 139 8.26 -12.96 6.62
N VAL A 140 9.42 -12.32 6.54
CA VAL A 140 10.06 -11.63 7.66
C VAL A 140 9.60 -10.18 7.75
N LEU A 141 9.14 -9.75 8.93
CA LEU A 141 8.71 -8.38 9.17
C LEU A 141 9.88 -7.39 9.10
N VAL A 142 9.83 -6.45 8.14
CA VAL A 142 10.85 -5.41 7.91
C VAL A 142 10.39 -4.01 8.36
N CYS A 143 9.08 -3.73 8.28
CA CYS A 143 8.48 -2.49 8.76
C CYS A 143 7.04 -2.72 9.22
N GLU A 144 6.55 -1.94 10.18
CA GLU A 144 5.13 -1.87 10.55
C GLU A 144 4.72 -0.43 10.81
N ALA A 145 3.45 -0.10 10.57
CA ALA A 145 2.86 1.21 10.83
C ALA A 145 1.34 1.13 10.98
N GLU A 146 0.75 2.12 11.67
CA GLU A 146 -0.67 2.45 11.55
C GLU A 146 -0.81 3.71 10.71
N VAL A 147 -1.61 3.64 9.65
CA VAL A 147 -1.69 4.67 8.61
C VAL A 147 -3.14 5.06 8.41
N SER A 148 -3.42 6.36 8.25
CA SER A 148 -4.79 6.83 8.01
C SER A 148 -4.91 7.76 6.82
N ALA A 149 -6.04 7.66 6.12
CA ALA A 149 -6.33 8.46 4.96
C ALA A 149 -7.76 9.00 4.96
N MET A 150 -7.97 10.15 4.35
CA MET A 150 -9.26 10.75 4.08
C MET A 150 -9.57 10.72 2.58
N LEU A 151 -10.75 10.21 2.23
CA LEU A 151 -11.29 10.33 0.88
C LEU A 151 -12.02 11.67 0.75
N VAL A 152 -11.71 12.43 -0.29
CA VAL A 152 -12.31 13.74 -0.58
C VAL A 152 -13.04 13.67 -1.92
N ASN A 153 -14.28 14.14 -1.92
CA ASN A 153 -15.19 14.09 -3.06
C ASN A 153 -15.36 15.46 -3.77
N ASP A 154 -14.88 16.54 -3.15
CA ASP A 154 -15.08 17.92 -3.61
C ASP A 154 -13.77 18.58 -4.05
#